data_AF-A0A8S2USR8-F1
#
_entry.id   AF-A0A8S2USR8-F1
#
_cell.length_a   1.000
_cell.length_b   1.000
_cell.length_c   1.000
_cell.angle_alpha   90.00
_cell.angle_beta   90.00
_cell.angle_gamma   90.00
#
_symmetry.space_group_name_H-M   'P 1'
#
loop_
_entity.id
_entity.type
_entity.pdbx_description
1 polymer ?
#
loop_
_entity_poly.entity_id
_entity_poly.type
_entity_poly.pdbx_seq_one_letter_code
_entity_poly.pdbx_strand_id
1 'polypeptide(L)'
;RIIRDNIPTAHDIGQHINTEQNRLTNNRDQISKQVLLVNVQASWLPNLTLIDLPGIIQVTSRQQDSGSVDIIQELIQDYLDRPSTIILAIIQACNDIET
;
A
#
# COMPACT_ATOMS: atom_id res chain seq x y z
N ARG A 1 -12.30 -9.10 0.59
CA ARG A 1 -11.99 -10.54 0.62
C ARG A 1 -10.57 -10.67 1.13
N ILE A 2 -10.33 -11.37 2.24
CA ILE A 2 -8.97 -11.55 2.78
C ILE A 2 -8.35 -12.70 1.97
N ILE A 3 -7.33 -12.40 1.16
CA ILE A 3 -6.48 -13.43 0.54
C ILE A 3 -5.50 -13.86 1.62
N ARG A 4 -5.50 -15.15 1.98
CA ARG A 4 -4.64 -15.72 3.01
C ARG A 4 -3.71 -16.71 2.34
N ASP A 5 -2.57 -16.21 1.87
CA ASP A 5 -1.55 -17.06 1.27
C ASP A 5 -0.45 -17.32 2.31
N ASN A 6 -0.07 -18.58 2.45
CA ASN A 6 1.05 -19.00 3.29
C ASN A 6 2.33 -18.91 2.46
N ILE A 7 2.97 -17.73 2.46
CA ILE A 7 4.13 -17.47 1.61
C ILE A 7 5.42 -17.85 2.38
N PRO A 8 6.22 -18.81 1.89
CA PRO A 8 7.26 -19.46 2.68
C PRO A 8 8.53 -18.62 2.89
N THR A 9 8.86 -17.71 1.97
CA THR A 9 10.07 -16.86 2.09
C THR A 9 9.82 -15.42 1.65
N ALA A 10 10.62 -14.48 2.16
CA ALA A 10 10.53 -13.06 1.81
C ALA A 10 10.68 -12.79 0.30
N HIS A 11 11.46 -13.62 -0.40
CA HIS A 11 11.64 -13.53 -1.86
C HIS A 11 10.33 -13.82 -2.62
N ASP A 12 9.52 -14.75 -2.11
CA ASP A 12 8.27 -15.17 -2.75
C ASP A 12 7.11 -14.19 -2.51
N ILE A 13 7.24 -13.33 -1.48
CA ILE A 13 6.20 -12.35 -1.11
C ILE A 13 6.03 -11.30 -2.21
N GLY A 14 7.12 -10.75 -2.75
CA GLY A 14 7.04 -9.72 -3.78
C GLY A 14 6.33 -10.19 -5.05
N GLN A 15 6.61 -11.42 -5.48
CA GLN A 15 5.98 -12.01 -6.68
C GLN A 15 4.48 -12.27 -6.47
N HIS A 16 4.08 -12.76 -5.29
CA HIS A 16 2.68 -12.96 -4.95
C HIS A 16 1.91 -11.65 -4.87
N ILE A 17 2.48 -10.62 -4.23
CA ILE A 17 1.86 -9.29 -4.14
C ILE A 17 1.59 -8.75 -5.55
N ASN A 18 2.57 -8.79 -6.45
CA ASN A 18 2.41 -8.31 -7.82
C ASN A 18 1.34 -9.11 -8.59
N THR A 19 1.34 -10.44 -8.44
CA THR A 19 0.34 -11.32 -9.08
C THR A 19 -1.07 -10.99 -8.62
N GLU A 20 -1.28 -10.84 -7.30
CA GLU A 20 -2.60 -10.51 -6.75
C GLU A 20 -3.02 -9.07 -7.07
N GLN A 21 -2.10 -8.10 -7.04
CA GLN A 21 -2.40 -6.73 -7.48
C GLN A 21 -2.90 -6.72 -8.92
N ASN A 22 -2.18 -7.35 -9.84
CA ASN A 22 -2.57 -7.47 -11.24
C ASN A 22 -3.92 -8.18 -11.43
N ARG A 23 -4.19 -9.22 -10.64
CA ARG A 23 -5.48 -9.93 -10.66
C ARG A 23 -6.63 -9.04 -10.18
N LEU A 24 -6.38 -8.17 -9.19
CA LEU A 24 -7.37 -7.26 -8.62
C LEU A 24 -7.67 -6.07 -9.54
N THR A 25 -6.67 -5.58 -10.27
CA THR A 25 -6.80 -4.42 -11.17
C THR A 25 -7.07 -4.82 -12.62
N ASN A 26 -7.09 -6.13 -12.93
CA ASN A 26 -7.14 -6.68 -14.28
C ASN A 26 -5.99 -6.16 -15.18
N ASN A 27 -4.77 -6.07 -14.63
CA ASN A 27 -3.58 -5.49 -15.30
C ASN A 27 -3.80 -4.06 -15.83
N ARG A 28 -4.61 -3.26 -15.11
CA ARG A 28 -4.77 -1.83 -15.39
C ARG A 28 -4.05 -1.02 -14.33
N ASP A 29 -3.64 0.19 -14.69
CA ASP A 29 -3.10 1.20 -13.77
C ASP A 29 -4.22 1.81 -12.90
N GLN A 30 -4.99 0.96 -12.22
CA GLN A 30 -6.10 1.33 -11.36
C GLN A 30 -5.81 0.96 -9.91
N ILE A 31 -6.41 1.69 -8.97
CA ILE A 31 -6.28 1.44 -7.54
C ILE A 31 -7.50 0.66 -7.05
N SER A 32 -7.25 -0.36 -6.22
CA SER A 32 -8.30 -1.14 -5.56
C SER A 32 -8.33 -0.83 -4.06
N LYS A 33 -9.53 -0.67 -3.48
CA LYS A 33 -9.72 -0.58 -2.02
C LYS A 33 -9.55 -1.92 -1.29
N GLN A 34 -9.34 -3.02 -2.02
CA GLN A 34 -9.19 -4.33 -1.41
C GLN A 34 -7.83 -4.47 -0.74
N VAL A 35 -7.84 -4.68 0.57
CA VAL A 35 -6.64 -4.93 1.38
C VAL A 35 -6.10 -6.34 1.09
N LEU A 36 -4.82 -6.40 0.72
CA LEU A 36 -4.05 -7.64 0.67
C LEU A 36 -3.38 -7.84 2.04
N LEU A 37 -3.66 -8.97 2.70
CA LEU A 37 -3.08 -9.30 4.00
C LEU A 37 -2.08 -10.44 3.84
N VAL A 38 -0.81 -10.16 4.08
CA VAL A 38 0.24 -11.19 4.10
C VAL A 38 0.57 -11.51 5.56
N ASN A 39 0.38 -12.77 5.95
CA ASN A 39 0.74 -13.25 7.29
C ASN A 39 2.09 -13.97 7.23
N VAL A 40 3.10 -13.38 7.86
CA VAL A 40 4.41 -14.00 8.04
C VAL A 40 4.57 -14.39 9.50
N GLN A 41 4.89 -15.65 9.75
CA GLN A 41 5.06 -16.20 11.09
C GLN A 41 6.43 -16.83 11.21
N ALA A 42 7.18 -16.43 12.24
CA ALA A 42 8.41 -17.08 12.64
C ALA A 42 8.62 -16.90 14.14
N SER A 43 9.29 -17.86 14.78
CA SER A 43 9.53 -17.86 16.22
C SER A 43 10.34 -16.67 16.74
N TRP A 44 11.09 -16.00 15.87
CA TRP A 44 11.96 -14.86 16.20
C TRP A 44 11.37 -13.50 15.80
N LEU A 45 10.18 -13.48 15.16
CA LEU A 45 9.56 -12.23 14.72
C LEU A 45 8.74 -11.59 15.85
N PRO A 46 8.81 -10.26 16.02
CA PRO A 46 7.92 -9.56 16.93
C PRO A 46 6.49 -9.53 16.38
N ASN A 47 5.51 -9.38 17.28
CA ASN A 47 4.12 -9.12 16.89
C ASN A 47 4.01 -7.71 16.29
N LEU A 48 4.09 -7.61 14.97
CA LEU A 48 4.06 -6.36 14.23
C LEU A 48 3.08 -6.44 13.07
N THR A 49 2.31 -5.38 12.86
CA THR A 49 1.51 -5.19 11.65
C THR A 49 2.10 -4.01 10.88
N LEU A 50 2.57 -4.28 9.67
CA LEU A 50 3.01 -3.26 8.73
C LEU A 50 1.92 -3.07 7.68
N ILE A 51 1.63 -1.81 7.37
CA ILE A 51 0.64 -1.44 6.36
C ILE A 51 1.38 -0.59 5.33
N ASP A 52 1.38 -1.05 4.08
CA ASP A 52 1.86 -0.28 2.94
C ASP A 52 0.65 0.38 2.28
N LEU A 53 0.66 1.71 2.21
CA LEU A 53 -0.42 2.49 1.61
C LEU A 53 0.04 3.00 0.24
N PRO A 54 -0.85 3.12 -0.75
CA PRO A 54 -0.51 3.75 -2.02
C PRO A 54 0.07 5.15 -1.76
N GLY A 55 1.19 5.47 -2.42
CA GLY A 55 1.79 6.80 -2.32
C GLY A 55 0.80 7.89 -2.75
N ILE A 56 0.87 9.06 -2.09
CA ILE A 56 0.10 10.23 -2.53
C ILE A 56 0.66 10.69 -3.88
N ILE A 57 -0.07 10.40 -4.95
CA ILE A 57 0.27 10.88 -6.30
C ILE A 57 -0.37 12.26 -6.46
N GLN A 58 0.42 13.32 -6.29
CA GLN A 58 -0.11 14.68 -6.40
C GLN A 58 -0.17 15.16 -7.86
N VAL A 59 0.77 14.76 -8.74
CA VAL A 59 0.74 15.08 -10.17
C VAL A 59 1.65 14.13 -10.96
N THR A 60 1.13 13.35 -11.92
CA THR A 60 1.85 13.08 -13.19
C THR A 60 0.92 12.56 -14.29
N SER A 61 0.94 13.31 -15.41
CA SER A 61 0.54 12.94 -16.78
C SER A 61 -0.82 12.26 -17.01
N ARG A 62 -1.77 13.05 -17.52
CA ARG A 62 -2.83 12.69 -18.49
C ARG A 62 -3.50 11.32 -18.24
N GLN A 63 -4.70 11.36 -17.66
CA GLN A 63 -5.68 10.25 -17.59
C GLN A 63 -5.55 9.23 -16.45
N GLN A 64 -4.82 9.50 -15.36
CA GLN A 64 -5.13 8.79 -14.12
C GLN A 64 -6.45 9.34 -13.58
N ASP A 65 -7.51 8.56 -13.73
CA ASP A 65 -8.88 8.86 -13.36
C ASP A 65 -8.94 9.57 -12.00
N SER A 66 -9.62 10.71 -11.93
CA SER A 66 -9.83 11.47 -10.68
C SER A 66 -10.29 10.59 -9.52
N GLY A 67 -11.05 9.53 -9.81
CA GLY A 67 -11.49 8.55 -8.82
C GLY A 67 -10.36 7.76 -8.15
N SER A 68 -9.20 7.56 -8.78
CA SER A 68 -8.08 6.87 -8.13
C SER A 68 -7.43 7.72 -7.03
N VAL A 69 -7.36 9.04 -7.23
CA VAL A 69 -6.85 9.98 -6.21
C VAL A 69 -7.79 10.01 -5.00
N ASP A 70 -9.10 10.12 -5.23
CA ASP A 70 -10.11 10.11 -4.16
C ASP A 70 -10.03 8.82 -3.34
N ILE A 71 -9.89 7.67 -4.02
CA ILE A 71 -9.75 6.36 -3.37
C ILE A 71 -8.49 6.29 -2.49
N ILE A 72 -7.35 6.80 -2.98
CA ILE A 72 -6.10 6.81 -2.21
C ILE A 72 -6.25 7.70 -0.97
N GLN A 73 -6.84 8.89 -1.11
CA GLN A 73 -7.05 9.81 -0.01
C GLN A 73 -7.96 9.22 1.07
N GLU A 74 -9.09 8.62 0.67
CA GLU A 74 -10.02 7.95 1.58
C GLU A 74 -9.33 6.80 2.33
N LEU A 75 -8.55 5.97 1.62
CA LEU A 75 -7.79 4.88 2.24
C LEU A 75 -6.79 5.42 3.28
N ILE A 76 -6.02 6.46 2.94
CA ILE A 76 -5.05 7.04 3.87
C ILE A 76 -5.77 7.60 5.10
N GLN A 77 -6.86 8.35 4.91
CA GLN A 77 -7.63 8.94 6.00
C GLN A 77 -8.16 7.88 6.97
N ASP A 78 -8.68 6.76 6.45
CA ASP A 78 -9.16 5.63 7.26
C ASP A 78 -8.07 5.00 8.15
N TYR A 79 -6.79 5.12 7.79
CA TYR A 79 -5.67 4.67 8.61
C TYR A 79 -5.14 5.75 9.56
N LEU A 80 -5.22 7.02 9.16
CA LEU A 80 -4.86 8.17 9.99
C LEU A 80 -5.82 8.33 11.19
N ASP A 81 -7.11 8.07 11.00
CA ASP A 81 -8.14 8.22 12.04
C ASP A 81 -8.10 7.13 13.13
N ARG A 82 -7.23 6.12 12.97
CA ARG A 82 -7.11 5.03 13.93
C ARG A 82 -6.21 5.45 15.10
N PRO A 83 -6.72 5.46 16.35
CA PRO A 83 -6.01 6.01 17.51
C PRO A 83 -4.76 5.22 17.95
N SER A 84 -4.50 4.04 17.37
CA SER A 84 -3.36 3.18 17.69
C SER A 84 -2.46 2.91 16.47
N THR A 85 -2.46 3.81 15.49
CA THR A 85 -1.56 3.76 14.32
C THR A 85 -0.35 4.67 14.55
N ILE A 86 0.85 4.16 14.30
CA ILE A 86 2.07 4.99 14.20
C ILE A 86 2.25 5.37 12.73
N ILE A 87 2.31 6.67 12.44
CA ILE A 87 2.48 7.19 11.07
C ILE A 87 3.96 7.49 10.83
N LEU A 88 4.55 6.80 9.84
CA LEU A 88 5.91 7.08 9.39
C LEU A 88 5.86 7.96 8.13
N ALA A 89 6.02 9.28 8.28
CA ALA A 89 6.09 10.19 7.16
C ALA A 89 7.47 10.11 6.48
N ILE A 90 7.53 9.53 5.28
CA ILE A 90 8.75 9.43 4.47
C ILE A 90 8.78 10.63 3.52
N ILE A 91 9.79 11.49 3.65
CA ILE A 91 9.99 12.67 2.80
C ILE A 91 11.32 12.50 2.07
N GLN A 92 11.32 12.71 0.75
CA GLN A 92 12.56 12.73 -0.03
C GLN A 92 13.38 13.96 0.37
N ALA A 93 14.66 13.77 0.67
CA ALA A 93 15.54 14.85 1.14
C ALA A 93 15.93 15.87 0.06
N CYS A 94 15.36 15.80 -1.14
CA CYS A 94 15.69 16.69 -2.24
C CYS A 94 14.41 17.10 -2.98
N ASN A 95 13.85 18.24 -2.60
CA ASN A 95 13.46 19.30 -3.51
C ASN A 95 13.34 20.58 -2.67
N ASP A 96 13.90 21.65 -3.20
CA ASP A 96 14.34 22.83 -2.49
C ASP A 96 13.27 23.42 -1.57
N ILE A 97 13.71 23.81 -0.37
CA ILE A 97 13.03 24.83 0.43
C ILE A 97 13.08 26.10 -0.43
N GLU A 98 12.05 26.34 -1.25
CA GLU A 98 11.84 27.67 -1.84
C GLU A 98 11.48 28.63 -0.71
N THR A 99 12.50 29.37 -0.27
CA THR A 99 12.43 30.57 0.58
C THR A 99 11.62 31.69 -0.04
#